data_AF-A0A9X3BVZ1-F1
#
_entry.id   AF-A0A9X3BVZ1-F1
#
_cell.length_a   1.000
_cell.length_b   1.000
_cell.length_c   1.000
_cell.angle_alpha   90.00
_cell.angle_beta   90.00
_cell.angle_gamma   90.00
#
_symmetry.space_group_name_H-M   'P 1'
#
loop_
_entity.id
_entity.type
_entity.pdbx_description
1 polymer ?
#
loop_
_entity_poly.entity_id
_entity_poly.type
_entity_poly.pdbx_seq_one_letter_code
_entity_poly.pdbx_strand_id
1 'polypeptide(L)'
;MASRRTRPPQPLAPHGIPGHLVEFVEALRGVGIAVGPSETVDAGRVMTVLGLGDRSALREGLACAVLRRPDHRDTYDAMFDLWWPA
;
A
#
# COMPACT_ATOMS: atom_id res chain seq x y z
N MET A 1 4.08 21.83 21.24
CA MET A 1 2.68 21.45 21.55
C MET A 1 2.48 20.01 21.09
N ALA A 2 2.30 19.06 22.00
CA ALA A 2 2.14 17.64 21.65
C ALA A 2 0.81 17.43 20.93
N SER A 3 0.85 17.03 19.65
CA SER A 3 -0.33 16.65 18.88
C SER A 3 -0.99 15.45 19.57
N ARG A 4 -2.20 15.64 20.11
CA ARG A 4 -2.98 14.54 20.67
C ARG A 4 -3.38 13.63 19.50
N ARG A 5 -2.71 12.48 19.36
CA ARG A 5 -3.18 11.41 18.47
C ARG A 5 -4.52 10.91 19.01
N THR A 6 -5.62 11.40 18.45
CA THR A 6 -6.94 10.82 18.67
C THR A 6 -6.91 9.40 18.12
N ARG A 7 -7.15 8.41 18.99
CA ARG A 7 -7.36 7.03 18.52
C ARG A 7 -8.59 7.04 17.61
N PRO A 8 -8.51 6.54 16.38
CA PRO A 8 -9.67 6.49 15.50
C PRO A 8 -10.76 5.60 16.12
N PRO A 9 -12.05 5.93 15.90
CA PRO A 9 -13.18 5.17 16.46
C PRO A 9 -13.29 3.75 15.90
N GLN A 10 -12.69 3.51 14.72
CA GLN A 10 -12.52 2.19 14.12
C GLN A 10 -11.02 1.85 13.94
N PRO A 11 -10.64 0.56 13.86
CA PRO A 11 -9.30 0.18 13.45
C PRO A 11 -8.94 0.83 12.10
N LEU A 12 -7.70 1.29 11.95
CA LEU A 12 -7.22 1.88 10.70
C LEU A 12 -7.34 0.91 9.51
N ALA A 13 -7.31 -0.39 9.77
CA ALA A 13 -7.58 -1.45 8.80
C ALA A 13 -8.63 -2.43 9.38
N PRO A 14 -9.93 -2.20 9.13
CA PRO A 14 -11.02 -3.03 9.68
C PRO A 14 -10.91 -4.51 9.34
N HIS A 15 -10.29 -4.84 8.21
CA HIS A 15 -10.08 -6.22 7.75
C HIS A 15 -8.62 -6.69 7.91
N GLY A 16 -7.86 -6.06 8.81
CA GLY A 16 -6.45 -6.37 9.05
C GLY A 16 -5.55 -6.06 7.86
N ILE A 17 -4.38 -6.69 7.81
CA ILE A 17 -3.36 -6.43 6.78
C ILE A 17 -3.87 -6.66 5.34
N PRO A 18 -4.63 -7.73 5.02
CA PRO A 18 -5.21 -7.89 3.68
C PRO A 18 -6.19 -6.76 3.33
N GLY A 19 -6.98 -6.31 4.31
CA GLY A 19 -7.86 -5.14 4.16
C GLY A 19 -7.09 -3.88 3.83
N HIS A 20 -6.04 -3.62 4.59
CA HIS A 20 -5.16 -2.46 4.39
C HIS A 20 -4.55 -2.43 2.99
N LEU A 21 -4.15 -3.61 2.47
CA LEU A 21 -3.66 -3.72 1.10
C LEU A 21 -4.75 -3.35 0.07
N VAL A 22 -5.97 -3.86 0.24
CA VAL A 22 -7.07 -3.55 -0.68
C VAL A 22 -7.38 -2.06 -0.65
N GLU A 23 -7.46 -1.46 0.55
CA GLU A 23 -7.71 -0.03 0.71
C GLU A 23 -6.61 0.83 0.06
N PHE A 24 -5.33 0.43 0.16
CA PHE A 24 -4.26 1.10 -0.59
C PHE A 24 -4.42 0.96 -2.10
N VAL A 25 -4.76 -0.23 -2.58
CA VAL A 25 -4.99 -0.46 -4.00
C VAL A 25 -6.13 0.43 -4.52
N GLU A 26 -7.20 0.59 -3.74
CA GLU A 26 -8.26 1.56 -4.06
C GLU A 26 -7.74 3.00 -4.06
N ALA A 27 -6.88 3.35 -3.11
CA ALA A 27 -6.28 4.69 -3.05
C ALA A 27 -5.37 4.98 -4.26
N LEU A 28 -4.58 3.99 -4.71
CA LEU A 28 -3.79 4.07 -5.94
C LEU A 28 -4.68 4.32 -7.16
N ARG A 29 -5.81 3.61 -7.27
CA ARG A 29 -6.80 3.83 -8.34
C ARG A 29 -7.38 5.24 -8.27
N GLY A 30 -7.70 5.71 -7.07
CA GLY A 30 -8.20 7.07 -6.82
C GLY A 30 -7.29 8.18 -7.32
N VAL A 31 -5.97 7.94 -7.34
CA VAL A 31 -4.96 8.88 -7.87
C VAL A 31 -4.53 8.57 -9.32
N GLY A 32 -5.22 7.66 -10.01
CA GLY A 32 -5.01 7.38 -11.44
C GLY A 32 -4.05 6.22 -11.76
N ILE A 33 -3.56 5.49 -10.75
CA ILE A 33 -2.76 4.28 -10.96
C ILE A 33 -3.73 3.09 -11.12
N ALA A 34 -3.91 2.63 -12.36
CA ALA A 34 -4.81 1.53 -12.67
C ALA A 34 -4.24 0.18 -12.17
N VAL A 35 -4.84 -0.35 -11.10
CA VAL A 35 -4.48 -1.65 -10.51
C VAL A 35 -5.65 -2.63 -10.70
N GLY A 36 -5.47 -3.72 -11.44
CA GLY A 36 -6.52 -4.71 -11.69
C GLY A 36 -6.63 -5.77 -10.58
N PRO A 37 -7.59 -6.72 -10.71
CA PRO A 37 -7.73 -7.83 -9.78
C PRO A 37 -6.48 -8.71 -9.70
N SER A 38 -5.83 -8.99 -10.84
CA SER A 38 -4.62 -9.81 -10.90
C SER A 38 -3.46 -9.14 -10.15
N GLU A 39 -3.24 -7.84 -10.38
CA GLU A 39 -2.25 -7.05 -9.65
C GLU A 39 -2.51 -7.04 -8.14
N THR A 40 -3.78 -6.98 -7.74
CA THR A 40 -4.16 -7.01 -6.32
C THR A 40 -3.81 -8.34 -5.67
N VAL A 41 -4.05 -9.46 -6.39
CA VAL A 41 -3.65 -10.80 -5.94
C VAL A 41 -2.13 -10.94 -5.87
N ASP A 42 -1.41 -10.43 -6.88
CA ASP A 42 0.06 -10.48 -6.90
C ASP A 42 0.67 -9.63 -5.80
N ALA A 43 0.11 -8.46 -5.50
CA ALA A 43 0.51 -7.64 -4.35
C ALA A 43 0.32 -8.39 -3.01
N GLY A 44 -0.79 -9.13 -2.87
CA GLY A 44 -1.00 -10.01 -1.72
C GLY A 44 0.07 -11.09 -1.60
N ARG A 45 0.43 -11.72 -2.72
CA ARG A 45 1.51 -12.73 -2.76
C ARG A 45 2.87 -12.12 -2.39
N VAL A 46 3.20 -10.95 -2.90
CA VAL A 46 4.41 -10.20 -2.52
C VAL A 46 4.51 -10.05 -1.01
N MET A 47 3.42 -9.63 -0.34
CA MET A 47 3.41 -9.48 1.12
C MET A 47 3.61 -10.80 1.86
N THR A 48 3.10 -11.92 1.33
CA THR A 48 3.34 -13.25 1.93
C THR A 48 4.79 -13.73 1.79
N VAL A 49 5.48 -13.33 0.71
CA VAL A 49 6.84 -13.75 0.40
C VAL A 49 7.88 -12.87 1.11
N LEU A 50 7.69 -11.55 1.07
CA LEU A 50 8.64 -10.58 1.62
C LEU A 50 8.40 -10.26 3.09
N GLY A 51 7.17 -10.47 3.57
CA GLY A 51 6.74 -10.01 4.89
C GLY A 51 6.71 -8.48 5.00
N LEU A 52 6.66 -7.98 6.24
CA LEU A 52 6.59 -6.55 6.56
C LEU A 52 7.83 -6.01 7.28
N GLY A 53 8.85 -6.85 7.50
CA GLY A 53 10.02 -6.50 8.30
C GLY A 53 11.04 -5.64 7.54
N ASP A 54 11.14 -5.83 6.22
CA ASP A 54 11.97 -4.99 5.34
C ASP A 54 11.06 -4.08 4.51
N ARG A 55 11.01 -2.81 4.94
CA ARG A 55 10.23 -1.76 4.27
C ARG A 55 10.66 -1.53 2.83
N SER A 56 11.96 -1.56 2.55
CA SER A 56 12.49 -1.32 1.21
C SER A 56 12.08 -2.45 0.28
N ALA A 57 12.24 -3.70 0.74
CA ALA A 57 11.80 -4.87 -0.02
C ALA A 57 10.29 -4.82 -0.29
N LEU A 58 9.49 -4.48 0.72
CA LEU A 58 8.04 -4.34 0.57
C LEU A 58 7.67 -3.27 -0.46
N ARG A 59 8.30 -2.09 -0.42
CA ARG A 59 8.07 -1.00 -1.38
C ARG A 59 8.34 -1.45 -2.80
N GLU A 60 9.50 -2.04 -3.06
CA GLU A 60 9.89 -2.45 -4.40
C GLU A 60 9.06 -3.65 -4.90
N GLY A 61 8.73 -4.59 -4.01
CA GLY A 61 7.89 -5.74 -4.34
C GLY A 61 6.48 -5.33 -4.75
N LEU A 62 5.85 -4.44 -3.96
CA LEU A 62 4.52 -3.92 -4.27
C LEU A 62 4.55 -3.08 -5.55
N ALA A 63 5.59 -2.27 -5.77
CA ALA A 63 5.76 -1.50 -7.00
C ALA A 63 5.82 -2.42 -8.23
N CYS A 64 6.57 -3.52 -8.12
CA CYS A 64 6.69 -4.53 -9.17
C CYS A 64 5.33 -5.20 -9.49
N ALA A 65 4.51 -5.45 -8.48
CA ALA A 65 3.19 -6.04 -8.66
C ALA A 65 2.20 -5.10 -9.36
N VAL A 66 2.20 -3.80 -9.02
CA VAL A 66 1.11 -2.88 -9.40
C VAL A 66 1.46 -1.90 -10.52
N LEU A 67 2.73 -1.57 -10.74
CA LEU A 67 3.11 -0.56 -11.74
C LEU A 67 3.23 -1.16 -13.14
N ARG A 68 2.62 -0.47 -14.10
CA ARG A 68 2.67 -0.80 -15.54
C ARG A 68 3.33 0.30 -16.38
N ARG A 69 3.51 1.48 -15.81
CA ARG A 69 4.10 2.66 -16.45
C ARG A 69 5.16 3.27 -15.52
N PRO A 70 6.34 3.65 -16.03
CA PRO A 70 7.37 4.28 -15.22
C PRO A 70 6.93 5.62 -14.64
N ASP A 71 6.12 6.39 -15.38
CA ASP A 71 5.63 7.71 -14.96
C ASP A 71 4.81 7.71 -13.65
N HIS A 72 4.29 6.55 -13.24
CA HIS A 72 3.51 6.41 -12.00
C HIS A 72 4.39 6.20 -10.75
N ARG A 73 5.71 6.03 -10.93
CA ARG A 73 6.61 5.63 -9.84
C ARG A 73 6.63 6.63 -8.68
N ASP A 74 6.80 7.91 -8.96
CA ASP A 74 6.87 8.94 -7.92
C ASP A 74 5.55 9.07 -7.13
N THR A 75 4.42 8.96 -7.84
CA THR A 75 3.08 8.97 -7.19
C THR A 75 2.89 7.73 -6.32
N TYR A 76 3.32 6.56 -6.80
CA TYR A 76 3.29 5.33 -6.02
C TYR A 76 4.17 5.42 -4.77
N ASP A 77 5.40 5.92 -4.88
CA ASP A 77 6.32 6.00 -3.74
C ASP A 77 5.75 6.93 -2.64
N ALA A 78 5.17 8.07 -3.02
CA ALA A 78 4.48 8.96 -2.09
C ALA A 78 3.27 8.28 -1.41
N MET A 79 2.47 7.53 -2.18
CA MET A 79 1.33 6.78 -1.64
C MET A 79 1.79 5.64 -0.71
N PHE A 80 2.87 4.95 -1.06
CA PHE A 80 3.46 3.92 -0.22
C PHE A 80 3.89 4.49 1.14
N ASP A 81 4.57 5.64 1.15
CA ASP A 81 5.00 6.28 2.39
C ASP A 81 3.84 6.74 3.28
N LEU A 82 2.72 7.14 2.68
CA LEU A 82 1.50 7.49 3.40
C LEU A 82 0.82 6.27 4.04
N TRP A 83 0.73 5.15 3.30
CA TRP A 83 -0.06 3.98 3.70
C TRP A 83 0.72 2.98 4.54
N TRP A 84 2.01 2.84 4.31
CA TRP A 84 2.93 2.11 5.17
C TRP A 84 3.86 3.15 5.76
N PRO A 85 3.64 3.68 6.96
CA PRO A 85 4.64 4.52 7.63
C PRO A 85 5.75 3.67 8.28
N ALA A 86 6.87 4.31 8.63
CA ALA A 86 7.97 3.69 9.39
C ALA A 86 7.65 3.58 10.89
#